data_AF-A0A7W8A3W0-F1
#
_entry.id   AF-A0A7W8A3W0-F1
#
_cell.length_a   1.000
_cell.length_b   1.000
_cell.length_c   1.000
_cell.angle_alpha   90.00
_cell.angle_beta   90.00
_cell.angle_gamma   90.00
#
_symmetry.space_group_name_H-M   'P 1'
#
loop_
_entity.id
_entity.type
_entity.pdbx_description
1 polymer ?
#
loop_
_entity_poly.entity_id
_entity_poly.type
_entity_poly.pdbx_seq_one_letter_code
_entity_poly.pdbx_strand_id
1 'polypeptide(L)'
;MLMCVCGTLLGGAAAFGLVDAMSADLGAAAVPRWVRQALRCLLPGGVAIAIWLAAFAYVLTRLPADALFPVGDLLIEVGVCLGIALAAAASAVRFAPGRQAAMAAVVVQMAMVLGTILLPEQVRLWPAACGFGYWDQAHLFWLAMLPLPYLWLVFAGRDLRR
;
A
#
# COMPACT_ATOMS: atom_id res chain seq x y z
N MET A 1 -14.89 6.29 -2.29
CA MET A 1 -14.39 5.49 -3.44
C MET A 1 -13.17 6.08 -4.15
N LEU A 2 -13.16 7.35 -4.60
CA LEU A 2 -12.02 7.92 -5.34
C LEU A 2 -10.68 7.79 -4.59
N MET A 3 -10.64 8.10 -3.29
CA MET A 3 -9.45 7.96 -2.44
C MET A 3 -8.95 6.51 -2.31
N CYS A 4 -9.85 5.54 -2.22
CA CYS A 4 -9.53 4.11 -2.15
C CYS A 4 -8.95 3.61 -3.47
N VAL A 5 -9.52 4.06 -4.60
CA VAL A 5 -9.00 3.77 -5.95
C VAL A 5 -7.63 4.44 -6.16
N CYS A 6 -7.44 5.67 -5.71
CA CYS A 6 -6.13 6.33 -5.74
C CYS A 6 -5.11 5.57 -4.86
N GLY A 7 -5.46 5.20 -3.62
CA GLY A 7 -4.56 4.46 -2.73
C GLY A 7 -4.13 3.10 -3.29
N THR A 8 -5.05 2.36 -3.90
CA THR A 8 -4.77 1.06 -4.52
C THR A 8 -3.93 1.18 -5.80
N LEU A 9 -4.21 2.16 -6.66
CA LEU A 9 -3.41 2.44 -7.85
C LEU A 9 -2.00 2.96 -7.50
N LEU A 10 -1.89 3.79 -6.46
CA LEU A 10 -0.61 4.30 -5.97
C LEU A 10 0.23 3.21 -5.30
N GLY A 11 -0.38 2.29 -4.56
CA GLY A 11 0.29 1.09 -4.07
C GLY A 11 0.86 0.25 -5.22
N GLY A 12 0.09 0.05 -6.30
CA GLY A 12 0.56 -0.61 -7.51
C GLY A 12 1.74 0.12 -8.19
N ALA A 13 1.65 1.45 -8.33
CA ALA A 13 2.73 2.26 -8.91
C ALA A 13 4.01 2.24 -8.05
N ALA A 14 3.87 2.26 -6.72
CA ALA A 14 4.99 2.13 -5.80
C ALA A 14 5.72 0.78 -5.99
N ALA A 15 4.99 -0.30 -6.25
CA ALA A 15 5.60 -1.60 -6.51
C ALA A 15 6.47 -1.62 -7.78
N PHE A 16 6.06 -0.92 -8.85
CA PHE A 16 6.89 -0.76 -10.05
C PHE A 16 8.15 0.06 -9.75
N GLY A 17 8.02 1.19 -9.05
CA GLY A 17 9.17 2.00 -8.65
C GLY A 17 10.14 1.26 -7.71
N LEU A 18 9.62 0.40 -6.83
CA LEU A 18 10.42 -0.47 -5.97
C LEU A 18 11.24 -1.48 -6.78
N VAL A 19 10.63 -2.09 -7.80
CA VAL A 19 11.29 -3.08 -8.64
C VAL A 19 12.37 -2.46 -9.53
N ASP A 20 12.16 -1.25 -10.06
CA ASP A 20 13.19 -0.53 -10.81
C ASP A 20 14.35 -0.09 -9.90
N ALA A 21 14.08 0.34 -8.66
CA ALA A 21 15.13 0.63 -7.70
C ALA A 21 15.89 -0.63 -7.23
N MET A 22 15.25 -1.81 -7.30
CA MET A 22 15.88 -3.11 -7.02
C MET A 22 16.70 -3.65 -8.19
N SER A 23 16.35 -3.33 -9.44
CA SER A 23 17.09 -3.74 -10.64
C SER A 23 18.34 -2.90 -10.89
N ALA A 24 18.37 -1.65 -10.40
CA ALA A 24 19.57 -0.84 -10.30
C ALA A 24 20.51 -1.44 -9.23
N ASP A 25 21.39 -2.35 -9.65
CA ASP A 25 22.39 -2.96 -8.78
C ASP A 25 23.47 -1.93 -8.43
N LEU A 26 23.32 -1.28 -7.27
CA LEU A 26 24.36 -0.46 -6.67
C LEU A 26 25.40 -1.42 -6.07
N GLY A 27 26.30 -1.91 -6.94
CA GLY A 27 27.35 -2.87 -6.60
C GLY A 27 28.14 -2.50 -5.34
N ALA A 28 28.68 -3.52 -4.67
CA ALA A 28 29.67 -3.50 -3.58
C ALA A 28 29.62 -2.35 -2.54
N ALA A 29 28.47 -1.70 -2.31
CA ALA A 29 28.36 -0.69 -1.29
C ALA A 29 28.39 -1.36 0.10
N ALA A 30 29.25 -0.88 0.99
CA ALA A 30 29.41 -1.33 2.37
C ALA A 30 28.19 -1.07 3.30
N VAL A 31 27.01 -0.88 2.70
CA VAL A 31 25.76 -0.60 3.38
C VAL A 31 25.06 -1.92 3.70
N PRO A 32 24.54 -2.12 4.92
CA PRO A 32 23.75 -3.30 5.24
C PRO A 32 22.55 -3.44 4.30
N ARG A 33 22.25 -4.67 3.86
CA ARG A 33 21.15 -4.94 2.91
C ARG A 33 19.80 -4.39 3.38
N TRP A 34 19.52 -4.44 4.69
CA TRP A 34 18.29 -3.90 5.27
C TRP A 34 18.16 -2.38 5.07
N VAL A 35 19.26 -1.62 5.13
CA VAL A 35 19.27 -0.18 4.88
C VAL A 35 18.99 0.11 3.41
N ARG A 36 19.59 -0.66 2.49
CA ARG A 36 19.29 -0.55 1.06
C ARG A 36 17.83 -0.90 0.76
N GLN A 37 17.30 -1.94 1.38
CA GLN A 37 15.91 -2.35 1.21
C GLN A 37 14.94 -1.29 1.76
N ALA A 38 15.25 -0.70 2.93
CA ALA A 38 14.48 0.37 3.52
C ALA A 38 14.44 1.61 2.61
N LEU A 39 15.59 2.05 2.08
CA LEU A 39 15.68 3.14 1.10
C LEU A 39 14.90 2.83 -0.19
N ARG A 40 15.01 1.59 -0.68
CA ARG A 40 14.29 1.13 -1.88
C ARG A 40 12.77 1.09 -1.67
N CYS A 41 12.28 0.86 -0.45
CA CYS A 41 10.86 0.96 -0.13
C CYS A 41 10.43 2.41 0.11
N LEU A 42 11.27 3.21 0.76
CA LEU A 42 11.02 4.62 1.10
C LEU A 42 10.90 5.52 -0.12
N LEU A 43 11.71 5.32 -1.17
CA LEU A 43 11.66 6.13 -2.39
C LEU A 43 10.32 6.01 -3.14
N PRO A 44 9.91 4.83 -3.61
CA PRO A 44 8.63 4.67 -4.30
C PRO A 44 7.44 4.81 -3.35
N GLY A 45 7.57 4.37 -2.10
CA GLY A 45 6.54 4.59 -1.08
C GLY A 45 6.32 6.07 -0.79
N GLY A 46 7.40 6.85 -0.70
CA GLY A 46 7.36 8.30 -0.52
C GLY A 46 6.73 9.02 -1.70
N VAL A 47 7.05 8.62 -2.94
CA VAL A 47 6.39 9.16 -4.15
C VAL A 47 4.89 8.84 -4.14
N ALA A 48 4.51 7.61 -3.82
CA ALA A 48 3.11 7.22 -3.72
C ALA A 48 2.36 8.02 -2.64
N ILE A 49 2.98 8.22 -1.47
CA ILE A 49 2.42 9.06 -0.40
C ILE A 49 2.28 10.51 -0.87
N ALA A 50 3.28 11.07 -1.57
CA ALA A 50 3.22 12.45 -2.06
C ALA A 50 2.10 12.65 -3.08
N ILE A 51 1.92 11.72 -4.02
CA ILE A 51 0.83 11.79 -4.99
C ILE A 51 -0.52 11.62 -4.29
N TRP A 52 -0.60 10.74 -3.30
CA TRP A 52 -1.82 10.57 -2.50
C TRP A 52 -2.18 11.87 -1.76
N LEU A 53 -1.20 12.50 -1.09
CA LEU A 53 -1.38 13.78 -0.41
C LEU A 53 -1.80 14.90 -1.36
N ALA A 54 -1.26 14.92 -2.59
CA ALA A 54 -1.67 15.88 -3.61
C ALA A 54 -3.12 15.66 -4.07
N ALA A 55 -3.53 14.40 -4.31
CA ALA A 55 -4.91 14.06 -4.63
C ALA A 55 -5.86 14.39 -3.46
N PHE A 56 -5.40 14.16 -2.22
CA PHE A 56 -6.10 14.49 -0.99
C PHE A 56 -6.32 16.00 -0.84
N ALA A 57 -5.26 16.79 -0.99
CA ALA A 57 -5.35 18.25 -0.98
C ALA A 57 -6.30 18.77 -2.08
N TYR A 58 -6.24 18.18 -3.27
CA TYR A 58 -7.18 18.53 -4.34
C TYR A 58 -8.64 18.24 -3.95
N VAL A 59 -8.93 17.07 -3.37
CA VAL A 59 -10.28 16.74 -2.91
C VAL A 59 -10.75 17.68 -1.80
N LEU A 60 -9.89 18.06 -0.86
CA LEU A 60 -10.22 19.04 0.18
C LEU A 60 -10.65 20.38 -0.40
N THR A 61 -10.05 20.83 -1.52
CA THR A 61 -10.49 22.08 -2.19
C THR A 61 -11.84 21.98 -2.89
N ARG A 62 -12.40 20.78 -3.03
CA ARG A 62 -13.69 20.52 -3.68
C ARG A 62 -14.81 20.19 -2.70
N LEU A 63 -14.49 20.01 -1.43
CA LEU A 63 -15.47 19.67 -0.40
C LEU A 63 -16.19 20.92 0.13
N PRO A 64 -17.48 20.81 0.48
CA PRO A 64 -18.19 21.83 1.24
C PRO A 64 -17.48 22.13 2.57
N ALA A 65 -17.55 23.36 3.05
CA ALA A 65 -16.85 23.81 4.27
C ALA A 65 -17.28 23.06 5.55
N ASP A 66 -18.47 22.46 5.53
CA ASP A 66 -19.12 21.71 6.60
C ASP A 66 -18.99 20.18 6.44
N ALA A 67 -18.28 19.70 5.43
CA ALA A 67 -18.13 18.27 5.20
C ALA A 67 -17.15 17.63 6.20
N LEU A 68 -17.63 16.63 6.94
CA LEU A 68 -16.79 15.75 7.74
C LEU A 68 -15.96 14.86 6.80
N PHE A 69 -14.64 15.09 6.77
CA PHE A 69 -13.71 14.30 5.96
C PHE A 69 -12.86 13.37 6.85
N PRO A 70 -13.00 12.05 6.74
CA PRO A 70 -12.38 11.11 7.67
C PRO A 70 -10.92 10.83 7.26
N VAL A 71 -10.03 11.80 7.52
CA VAL A 71 -8.62 11.76 7.08
C VAL A 71 -7.85 10.58 7.68
N GLY A 72 -8.03 10.33 8.98
CA GLY A 72 -7.30 9.27 9.69
C GLY A 72 -7.65 7.88 9.17
N ASP A 73 -8.94 7.64 9.00
CA ASP A 73 -9.51 6.41 8.44
C ASP A 73 -8.94 6.11 7.04
N LEU A 74 -8.93 7.12 6.15
CA LEU A 74 -8.37 7.02 4.82
C LEU A 74 -6.85 6.79 4.82
N LEU A 75 -6.11 7.40 5.75
CA LEU A 75 -4.67 7.18 5.90
C LEU A 75 -4.37 5.72 6.29
N ILE A 76 -5.21 5.12 7.14
CA ILE A 76 -5.04 3.72 7.55
C ILE A 76 -5.26 2.80 6.33
N GLU A 77 -6.34 2.98 5.57
CA GLU A 77 -6.62 2.18 4.36
C GLU A 77 -5.44 2.23 3.37
N VAL A 78 -4.91 3.44 3.14
CA VAL A 78 -3.78 3.67 2.23
C VAL A 78 -2.49 3.05 2.77
N GLY A 79 -2.26 3.15 4.09
CA GLY A 79 -1.13 2.52 4.76
C GLY A 79 -1.15 1.00 4.58
N VAL A 80 -2.31 0.36 4.78
CA VAL A 80 -2.46 -1.09 4.57
C VAL A 80 -2.20 -1.45 3.10
N CYS A 81 -2.82 -0.72 2.16
CA CYS A 81 -2.64 -0.97 0.73
C CYS A 81 -1.18 -0.83 0.28
N LEU A 82 -0.50 0.24 0.72
CA LEU A 82 0.90 0.46 0.41
C LEU A 82 1.78 -0.64 1.02
N GLY A 83 1.51 -1.02 2.27
CA GLY A 83 2.24 -2.09 2.95
C GLY A 83 2.12 -3.43 2.22
N ILE A 84 0.90 -3.81 1.79
CA ILE A 84 0.65 -5.05 1.05
C ILE A 84 1.42 -5.06 -0.27
N ALA A 85 1.35 -3.97 -1.04
CA ALA A 85 2.06 -3.85 -2.30
C ALA A 85 3.59 -3.96 -2.12
N LEU A 86 4.15 -3.27 -1.12
CA LEU A 86 5.58 -3.33 -0.79
C LEU A 86 5.99 -4.74 -0.34
N ALA A 87 5.22 -5.38 0.53
CA ALA A 87 5.52 -6.71 1.06
C ALA A 87 5.43 -7.80 -0.03
N ALA A 88 4.43 -7.70 -0.92
CA ALA A 88 4.28 -8.59 -2.06
C ALA A 88 5.45 -8.44 -3.05
N ALA A 89 5.83 -7.21 -3.40
CA ALA A 89 6.98 -6.95 -4.26
C ALA A 89 8.29 -7.45 -3.63
N ALA A 90 8.54 -7.15 -2.35
CA ALA A 90 9.72 -7.60 -1.63
C ALA A 90 9.81 -9.14 -1.57
N SER A 91 8.67 -9.82 -1.41
CA SER A 91 8.60 -11.28 -1.44
C SER A 91 8.86 -11.83 -2.84
N ALA A 92 8.29 -11.22 -3.88
CA ALA A 92 8.38 -11.70 -5.26
C ALA A 92 9.80 -11.58 -5.83
N VAL A 93 10.57 -10.55 -5.47
CA VAL A 93 11.96 -10.39 -5.93
C VAL A 93 12.87 -11.53 -5.43
N ARG A 94 12.48 -12.27 -4.38
CA ARG A 94 13.22 -13.46 -3.94
C ARG A 94 13.12 -14.63 -4.92
N PHE A 95 12.06 -14.68 -5.73
CA PHE A 95 11.79 -15.78 -6.65
C PHE A 95 12.09 -15.40 -8.11
N ALA A 96 11.76 -14.16 -8.50
CA ALA A 96 11.99 -13.66 -9.85
C ALA A 96 12.37 -12.17 -9.81
N PRO A 97 13.58 -11.79 -10.23
CA PRO A 97 13.98 -10.39 -10.30
C PRO A 97 13.29 -9.65 -11.46
N GLY A 98 13.20 -8.33 -11.35
CA GLY A 98 12.70 -7.46 -12.42
C GLY A 98 11.16 -7.40 -12.51
N ARG A 99 10.65 -7.07 -13.70
CA ARG A 99 9.23 -6.69 -13.94
C ARG A 99 8.20 -7.72 -13.46
N GLN A 100 8.55 -8.99 -13.38
CA GLN A 100 7.67 -10.04 -12.86
C GLN A 100 7.32 -9.86 -11.37
N ALA A 101 8.26 -9.35 -10.56
CA ALA A 101 7.99 -9.06 -9.15
C ALA A 101 7.01 -7.88 -8.96
N ALA A 102 7.05 -6.89 -9.85
CA ALA A 102 6.12 -5.77 -9.80
C ALA A 102 4.70 -6.24 -10.15
N MET A 103 4.58 -7.12 -11.14
CA MET A 103 3.29 -7.73 -11.49
C MET A 103 2.72 -8.56 -10.35
N ALA A 104 3.55 -9.24 -9.54
CA ALA A 104 3.07 -9.97 -8.38
C ALA A 104 2.40 -9.05 -7.35
N ALA A 105 2.97 -7.87 -7.08
CA ALA A 105 2.36 -6.89 -6.19
C ALA A 105 1.04 -6.34 -6.76
N VAL A 106 0.97 -6.07 -8.06
CA VAL A 106 -0.27 -5.65 -8.74
C VAL A 106 -1.34 -6.73 -8.63
N VAL A 107 -0.99 -8.00 -8.87
CA VAL A 107 -1.91 -9.13 -8.77
C VAL A 107 -2.41 -9.30 -7.33
N VAL A 108 -1.53 -9.22 -6.32
CA VAL A 108 -1.92 -9.28 -4.91
C VAL A 108 -2.85 -8.11 -4.54
N GLN A 109 -2.54 -6.90 -5.00
CA GLN A 109 -3.38 -5.72 -4.75
C GLN A 109 -4.75 -5.87 -5.40
N MET A 110 -4.81 -6.32 -6.65
CA MET A 110 -6.07 -6.57 -7.36
C MET A 110 -6.88 -7.70 -6.76
N ALA A 111 -6.24 -8.80 -6.36
CA ALA A 111 -6.90 -9.90 -5.68
C ALA A 111 -7.50 -9.47 -4.34
N MET A 112 -6.78 -8.65 -3.57
CA MET A 112 -7.29 -8.07 -2.32
C MET A 112 -8.49 -7.15 -2.60
N VAL A 113 -8.38 -6.21 -3.53
CA VAL A 113 -9.48 -5.30 -3.88
C VAL A 113 -10.69 -6.08 -4.36
N LEU A 114 -10.50 -7.05 -5.26
CA LEU A 114 -11.59 -7.88 -5.77
C LEU A 114 -12.24 -8.69 -4.64
N GLY A 115 -11.42 -9.36 -3.82
CA GLY A 115 -11.91 -10.15 -2.69
C GLY A 115 -12.72 -9.31 -1.70
N THR A 116 -12.26 -8.10 -1.39
CA THR A 116 -12.94 -7.18 -0.47
C THR A 116 -14.19 -6.52 -1.04
N ILE A 117 -14.28 -6.34 -2.37
CA ILE A 117 -15.48 -5.85 -3.05
C ILE A 117 -16.56 -6.92 -3.15
N LEU A 118 -16.16 -8.19 -3.35
CA LEU A 118 -17.07 -9.33 -3.43
C LEU A 118 -17.64 -9.76 -2.07
N LEU A 119 -17.19 -9.15 -0.98
CA LEU A 119 -17.73 -9.40 0.35
C LEU A 119 -19.21 -8.97 0.44
N PRO A 120 -20.06 -9.73 1.17
CA PRO A 120 -21.44 -9.34 1.46
C PRO A 120 -21.54 -7.93 2.04
N GLU A 121 -22.66 -7.24 1.82
CA GLU A 121 -22.84 -5.86 2.31
C GLU A 121 -22.67 -5.73 3.83
N GLN A 122 -22.94 -6.80 4.60
CA GLN A 122 -22.76 -6.81 6.05
C GLN A 122 -21.29 -6.72 6.50
N VAL A 123 -20.35 -7.07 5.62
CA VAL A 123 -18.91 -7.10 5.89
C VAL A 123 -18.14 -6.28 4.84
N ARG A 124 -18.81 -5.31 4.20
CA ARG A 124 -18.20 -4.45 3.18
C ARG A 124 -17.10 -3.61 3.83
N LEU A 125 -15.86 -3.83 3.40
CA LEU A 125 -14.66 -3.16 3.93
C LEU A 125 -14.40 -1.78 3.32
N TRP A 126 -15.19 -1.38 2.32
CA TRP A 126 -15.06 -0.09 1.62
C TRP A 126 -16.39 0.67 1.65
N PRO A 127 -16.76 1.26 2.80
CA PRO A 127 -17.99 2.04 2.91
C PRO A 127 -17.90 3.33 2.08
N ALA A 128 -19.04 3.75 1.50
CA ALA A 128 -19.06 4.80 0.49
C ALA A 128 -18.83 6.21 1.05
N ALA A 129 -19.26 6.47 2.29
CA ALA A 129 -19.19 7.76 2.97
C ALA A 129 -19.16 7.59 4.49
N CYS A 130 -18.60 8.59 5.18
CA CYS A 130 -18.55 8.63 6.64
C CYS A 130 -19.96 8.48 7.24
N GLY A 131 -20.11 7.61 8.24
CA GLY A 131 -21.39 7.36 8.92
C GLY A 131 -22.40 6.49 8.15
N PHE A 132 -22.06 5.97 6.97
CA PHE A 132 -22.91 5.03 6.24
C PHE A 132 -22.50 3.57 6.47
N GLY A 133 -23.50 2.74 6.78
CA GLY A 133 -23.31 1.29 6.94
C GLY A 133 -22.40 0.96 8.13
N TYR A 134 -21.53 -0.04 7.94
CA TYR A 134 -20.59 -0.53 8.96
C TYR A 134 -19.26 0.24 8.96
N TRP A 135 -19.31 1.58 8.87
CA TRP A 135 -18.13 2.45 8.75
C TRP A 135 -17.10 2.17 9.86
N ASP A 136 -17.52 2.21 11.12
CA ASP A 136 -16.62 2.05 12.26
C ASP A 136 -16.02 0.64 12.32
N GLN A 137 -16.80 -0.41 12.03
CA GLN A 137 -16.27 -1.77 12.04
C GLN A 137 -15.26 -1.99 10.91
N ALA A 138 -15.50 -1.43 9.71
CA ALA A 138 -14.56 -1.53 8.61
C ALA A 138 -13.22 -0.86 8.94
N HIS A 139 -13.24 0.33 9.56
CA HIS A 139 -12.01 1.04 9.91
C HIS A 139 -11.27 0.43 11.10
N LEU A 140 -12.00 -0.14 12.08
CA LEU A 140 -11.39 -0.97 13.11
C LEU A 140 -10.69 -2.20 12.52
N PHE A 141 -11.29 -2.83 11.52
CA PHE A 141 -10.66 -3.93 10.80
C PHE A 141 -9.40 -3.48 10.07
N TRP A 142 -9.44 -2.37 9.32
CA TRP A 142 -8.26 -1.82 8.65
C TRP A 142 -7.14 -1.47 9.63
N LEU A 143 -7.48 -0.85 10.77
CA LEU A 143 -6.54 -0.52 11.82
C LEU A 143 -5.90 -1.79 12.41
N ALA A 144 -6.69 -2.83 12.65
CA ALA A 144 -6.20 -4.12 13.14
C ALA A 144 -5.33 -4.85 12.10
N MET A 145 -5.60 -4.66 10.80
CA MET A 145 -4.80 -5.24 9.71
C MET A 145 -3.51 -4.48 9.45
N LEU A 146 -3.43 -3.18 9.75
CA LEU A 146 -2.27 -2.32 9.51
C LEU A 146 -0.91 -2.95 9.88
N PRO A 147 -0.69 -3.57 11.06
CA PRO A 147 0.62 -4.15 11.38
C PRO A 147 1.02 -5.35 10.50
N LEU A 148 0.07 -6.11 9.95
CA LEU A 148 0.35 -7.35 9.21
C LEU A 148 1.23 -7.15 7.96
N PRO A 149 0.92 -6.24 7.03
CA PRO A 149 1.78 -6.04 5.86
C PRO A 149 3.17 -5.54 6.21
N TYR A 150 3.34 -4.73 7.27
CA TYR A 150 4.67 -4.29 7.69
C TYR A 150 5.45 -5.40 8.37
N LEU A 151 4.79 -6.26 9.16
CA LEU A 151 5.42 -7.49 9.68
C LEU A 151 5.84 -8.40 8.51
N TRP A 152 4.97 -8.58 7.52
CA TRP A 152 5.29 -9.35 6.31
C TRP A 152 6.47 -8.73 5.55
N LEU A 153 6.50 -7.41 5.37
CA LEU A 153 7.62 -6.70 4.75
C LEU A 153 8.93 -6.91 5.53
N VAL A 154 8.87 -6.85 6.87
CA VAL A 154 10.03 -7.14 7.74
C VAL A 154 10.48 -8.60 7.55
N PHE A 155 9.57 -9.56 7.50
CA PHE A 155 9.91 -10.97 7.24
C PHE A 155 10.48 -11.20 5.84
N ALA A 156 9.94 -10.54 4.82
CA ALA A 156 10.45 -10.57 3.45
C ALA A 156 11.84 -9.92 3.35
N GLY A 157 12.11 -8.90 4.17
CA GLY A 157 13.40 -8.22 4.27
C GLY A 157 14.42 -8.91 5.19
N ARG A 158 14.01 -9.82 6.08
CA ARG A 158 14.90 -10.56 6.98
C ARG A 158 15.69 -11.62 6.20
N ASP A 159 17.01 -11.58 6.31
CA ASP A 159 17.89 -12.60 5.73
C ASP A 159 17.50 -14.00 6.24
N LEU A 160 16.99 -14.85 5.35
CA LEU A 160 17.11 -16.29 5.54
C LEU A 160 18.55 -16.61 5.16
N ARG A 161 19.41 -16.86 6.16
CA ARG A 161 20.75 -17.40 5.93
C ARG A 161 20.61 -18.59 4.98
N ARG A 162 21.17 -18.48 3.78
CA ARG A 162 21.50 -19.60 2.91
C ARG A 162 22.98 -19.47 2.58
#